data_AF-A0A372LJ48-F1
#
_entry.id   AF-A0A372LJ48-F1
#
_cell.length_a   1.000
_cell.length_b   1.000
_cell.length_c   1.000
_cell.angle_alpha   90.00
_cell.angle_beta   90.00
_cell.angle_gamma   90.00
#
_symmetry.space_group_name_H-M   'P 1'
#
loop_
_entity.id
_entity.type
_entity.pdbx_description
1 polymer ?
#
loop_
_entity_poly.entity_id
_entity_poly.type
_entity_poly.pdbx_seq_one_letter_code
_entity_poly.pdbx_strand_id
1 'polypeptide(L)' 'MKVKVTFNFEGNTSVSHETEATDAVEVISSIQKNKYYKFSEDGSYYVVDTDKAAYFCVTELGK' A
#
# COMPACT_ATOMS: atom_id res chain seq x y z
N MET A 1 3.61 -11.61 8.51
CA MET A 1 2.19 -11.33 8.81
C MET A 1 1.60 -10.75 7.55
N LYS A 2 0.38 -11.15 7.22
CA LYS A 2 -0.26 -10.65 6.01
C LYS A 2 -0.87 -9.29 6.29
N VAL A 3 -0.65 -8.32 5.40
CA VAL A 3 -1.26 -6.99 5.49
C VAL A 3 -1.92 -6.63 4.16
N LYS A 4 -2.99 -5.84 4.22
CA LYS A 4 -3.60 -5.18 3.07
C LYS A 4 -3.20 -3.72 3.05
N VAL A 5 -2.55 -3.28 1.99
CA VAL A 5 -2.22 -1.88 1.74
C VAL A 5 -3.28 -1.32 0.80
N THR A 6 -3.90 -0.20 1.16
CA THR A 6 -4.89 0.49 0.30
C THR A 6 -4.52 1.96 0.16
N PHE A 7 -4.40 2.43 -1.08
CA PHE A 7 -4.25 3.84 -1.43
C PHE A 7 -5.60 4.38 -1.90
N ASN A 8 -6.02 5.51 -1.34
CA ASN A 8 -7.26 6.19 -1.69
C ASN A 8 -6.93 7.51 -2.40
N PHE A 9 -7.49 7.70 -3.58
CA PHE A 9 -7.30 8.87 -4.42
C PHE A 9 -8.58 9.71 -4.43
N GLU A 10 -8.46 10.96 -4.87
CA GLU A 10 -9.63 11.80 -5.10
C GLU A 10 -10.61 11.14 -6.08
N GLY A 11 -11.92 11.37 -5.88
CA GLY A 11 -12.96 10.76 -6.71
C GLY A 11 -13.33 9.32 -6.30
N ASN A 12 -13.13 8.93 -5.05
CA ASN A 12 -13.48 7.60 -4.49
C ASN A 12 -12.82 6.41 -5.23
N THR A 13 -11.67 6.65 -5.86
CA THR A 13 -10.90 5.57 -6.50
C THR A 13 -9.88 5.04 -5.50
N SER A 14 -9.75 3.72 -5.41
CA SER A 14 -8.78 3.08 -4.53
C SER A 14 -8.04 1.96 -5.25
N VAL A 15 -6.77 1.77 -4.90
CA VAL A 15 -5.96 0.60 -5.26
C VAL A 15 -5.56 -0.10 -3.98
N SER A 16 -5.70 -1.42 -3.93
CA SER A 16 -5.24 -2.21 -2.80
C SER A 16 -4.56 -3.48 -3.25
N HIS A 17 -3.58 -3.94 -2.49
CA HIS A 17 -3.02 -5.27 -2.64
C HIS A 17 -2.71 -5.87 -1.26
N GLU A 18 -2.53 -7.18 -1.23
CA GLU A 18 -2.09 -7.90 -0.05
C GLU A 18 -0.59 -8.21 -0.16
N THR A 19 0.13 -8.20 0.96
CA THR A 19 1.55 -8.53 1.01
C THR A 19 1.94 -9.07 2.38
N GLU A 20 3.07 -9.78 2.42
CA GLU A 20 3.69 -10.19 3.68
C GLU A 20 4.56 -9.05 4.20
N ALA A 21 4.38 -8.71 5.47
CA ALA A 21 5.18 -7.74 6.20
C ALA A 21 5.65 -8.34 7.52
N THR A 22 6.75 -7.82 8.06
CA THR A 22 7.18 -8.15 9.43
C THR A 22 6.39 -7.33 10.44
N ASP A 23 6.10 -6.07 10.11
CA ASP A 23 5.32 -5.12 10.93
C ASP A 23 4.58 -4.12 10.02
N ALA A 24 3.34 -3.78 10.36
CA ALA A 24 2.58 -2.72 9.68
C ALA A 24 3.27 -1.35 9.77
N VAL A 25 3.98 -1.05 10.87
CA VAL A 25 4.69 0.22 11.08
C VAL A 25 5.84 0.39 10.08
N GLU A 26 6.53 -0.70 9.72
CA GLU A 26 7.58 -0.68 8.71
C GLU A 26 7.02 -0.37 7.32
N VAL A 27 5.86 -0.97 6.98
CA VAL A 27 5.16 -0.70 5.71
C VAL A 27 4.74 0.77 5.62
N ILE A 28 4.15 1.31 6.68
CA ILE A 28 3.75 2.73 6.77
C ILE A 28 4.98 3.62 6.58
N SER A 29 6.07 3.35 7.30
CA SER A 29 7.31 4.13 7.23
C SER A 29 7.93 4.09 5.83
N SER A 30 7.86 2.94 5.14
CA SER A 30 8.34 2.78 3.78
C SER A 30 7.52 3.63 2.80
N ILE A 31 6.18 3.60 2.89
CA ILE A 31 5.30 4.40 2.03
C ILE A 31 5.56 5.90 2.23
N GLN A 32 5.74 6.36 3.47
CA GLN A 32 5.97 7.78 3.76
C GLN A 32 7.33 8.30 3.30
N LYS A 33 8.37 7.44 3.28
CA LYS A 33 9.72 7.84 2.87
C LYS A 33 9.90 7.86 1.36
N ASN A 34 9.02 7.21 0.61
CA ASN A 34 9.17 7.00 -0.82
C ASN A 34 8.03 7.64 -1.59
N LYS A 35 8.39 8.48 -2.57
CA LYS A 35 7.43 9.05 -3.53
C LYS A 35 6.70 7.98 -4.36
N TYR A 36 7.37 6.86 -4.63
CA TYR A 36 6.83 5.80 -5.46
C TYR A 36 6.78 4.48 -4.68
N TYR A 37 5.57 3.94 -4.51
CA TYR A 37 5.35 2.63 -3.95
C TYR A 37 5.19 1.60 -5.07
N LYS A 38 5.93 0.50 -5.01
CA LYS A 38 5.95 -0.53 -6.05
C LYS A 38 5.41 -1.83 -5.48
N PHE A 39 4.53 -2.49 -6.22
CA PHE A 39 4.04 -3.82 -5.87
C PHE A 39 3.81 -4.64 -7.13
N SER A 40 3.68 -5.95 -6.96
CA SER A 40 3.31 -6.86 -8.03
C SER A 40 2.13 -7.72 -7.60
N GLU A 41 1.22 -7.96 -8.53
CA GLU A 41 0.02 -8.77 -8.32
C GLU A 41 -0.25 -9.53 -9.61
N ASP A 42 -0.48 -10.86 -9.52
CA ASP A 42 -0.74 -11.75 -10.65
C ASP A 42 0.25 -11.61 -11.82
N GLY A 43 1.53 -11.46 -11.51
CA GLY A 43 2.61 -11.31 -12.51
C GLY A 43 2.69 -9.93 -13.17
N SER A 44 1.82 -9.00 -12.80
CA SER A 44 1.85 -7.60 -13.23
C SER A 44 2.59 -6.74 -12.21
N TYR A 45 3.28 -5.70 -12.68
CA TYR A 45 4.04 -4.76 -11.84
C TYR A 45 3.38 -3.39 -11.85
N TYR A 46 3.14 -2.83 -10.67
CA TYR A 46 2.43 -1.58 -10.46
C TYR A 46 3.31 -0.58 -9.72
N VAL A 47 3.07 0.70 -9.99
CA VAL A 47 3.70 1.82 -9.28
C VAL A 47 2.63 2.82 -8.89
N VAL A 48 2.60 3.19 -7.62
CA VAL A 48 1.72 4.23 -7.06
C VAL A 48 2.57 5.44 -6.71
N ASP A 49 2.16 6.61 -7.20
CA ASP A 49 2.67 7.92 -6.77
C ASP A 49 2.02 8.27 -5.42
N THR A 50 2.77 8.15 -4.34
CA THR A 50 2.26 8.26 -2.96
C THR A 50 1.83 9.70 -2.63
N ASP A 51 2.42 10.70 -3.30
CA ASP A 51 2.06 12.12 -3.16
C ASP A 51 0.66 12.43 -3.71
N LYS A 52 0.12 11.56 -4.60
CA LYS A 52 -1.21 11.74 -5.19
C LYS A 52 -2.32 11.04 -4.42
N ALA A 53 -1.98 10.16 -3.49
CA ALA A 53 -2.97 9.54 -2.63
C ALA A 53 -3.46 10.58 -1.60
N ALA A 54 -4.78 10.72 -1.45
CA ALA A 54 -5.36 11.54 -0.40
C ALA A 54 -5.02 10.97 1.00
N TYR A 55 -5.03 9.63 1.11
CA TYR A 55 -4.52 8.90 2.25
C TYR A 55 -4.26 7.43 1.86
N PHE A 56 -3.52 6.72 2.69
CA PHE A 56 -3.37 5.27 2.60
C PHE A 56 -3.68 4.62 3.95
N CYS A 57 -4.05 3.35 3.93
CA CYS A 57 -4.20 2.53 5.13
C CYS A 57 -3.49 1.19 4.97
N VAL A 58 -2.95 0.69 6.08
CA VAL A 58 -2.35 -0.63 6.20
C VAL A 58 -3.19 -1.40 7.22
N THR A 59 -3.79 -2.50 6.80
CA THR A 59 -4.68 -3.34 7.63
C THR A 59 -4.04 -4.70 7.83
N GLU A 60 -3.89 -5.14 9.07
CA GLU A 60 -3.41 -6.49 9.37
C GLU A 60 -4.48 -7.51 9.00
N LEU A 61 -4.10 -8.51 8.20
CA LEU A 61 -4.98 -9.59 7.75
C LEU A 61 -4.71 -10.84 8.59
N GLY A 62 -5.62 -11.11 9.51
CA GLY A 62 -5.53 -12.22 10.46
C GLY A 62 -4.76 -11.84 11.72
N LYS A 63 -5.32 -12.20 12.88
CA LYS A 63 -4.54 -12.49 14.08
C LYS A 63 -4.20 -13.96 14.07
#